data_AF-A0A397CUI1-F1
#
_entry.id   AF-A0A397CUI1-F1
#
_cell.length_a   1.000
_cell.length_b   1.000
_cell.length_c   1.000
_cell.angle_alpha   90.00
_cell.angle_beta   90.00
_cell.angle_gamma   90.00
#
_symmetry.space_group_name_H-M   'P 1'
#
loop_
_entity.id
_entity.type
_entity.pdbx_description
1 polymer ?
#
loop_
_entity_poly.entity_id
_entity_poly.type
_entity_poly.pdbx_seq_one_letter_code
_entity_poly.pdbx_strand_id
1 'polypeptide(L)'
;MSALWCSSFTRLASASTSGLTESLGDDALTLRMYLLDHVDLFPAVTSIPSDSNAVVVLSLANLRRLGLVSHSLVTVRHGDLAHVAQVQLQLHVADDIMYMSPFLAHNLQCVETADVVVEPHTTYPRMQAMPPTASRVEIAPILSNASSSSARDESHVVHALHAFFATPRLVQHGDIFGVPVVGTYPEKHSTPHLLEPSCSSTDVPVIVHADVVLFRVQAMTWHDDGPPCSSTTSPLALTVLKASTTVVQTPATATRLLHERQLRQYALSAMAAAAPLPAVPPSIYPHHMQKLIEWLHPTTVSLPISIALSGVAGSGKKTLLYNAANALGLFVLEVAFAELTSTSELQLLDNVHLVMQKAKSMAPCILFLNRFFVTEKDNDEAALRLSAALTAACLTQDNMHQVPVVVAVEDLSDVPALVRQGFMYELVLEAPSELDRVAILKHLTASVSLHPIADATSYCLEALATGDIGLLPDLAQLQPTHFDHAIQHQQTKTSLGLG
;
A
#
# COMPACT_ATOMS: atom_id res chain seq x y z
N MET A 1 33.84 30.90 12.51
CA MET A 1 32.93 30.38 13.56
C MET A 1 31.79 31.37 13.73
N SER A 2 30.60 30.96 13.27
CA SER A 2 29.25 31.35 13.69
C SER A 2 28.97 32.77 14.19
N ALA A 3 28.32 33.57 13.34
CA ALA A 3 27.39 34.62 13.75
C ALA A 3 26.08 34.40 12.98
N LEU A 4 25.04 34.02 13.72
CA LEU A 4 23.65 33.91 13.26
C LEU A 4 23.05 35.32 13.25
N TRP A 5 22.58 35.77 12.09
CA TRP A 5 21.76 36.97 11.95
C TRP A 5 20.46 36.65 11.19
N CYS A 6 19.38 37.18 11.75
CA CYS A 6 17.98 37.10 11.33
C CYS A 6 17.64 37.83 10.02
N SER A 7 16.56 37.39 9.37
CA SER A 7 15.42 38.23 8.91
C SER A 7 14.35 37.31 8.29
N SER A 8 13.22 36.99 8.93
CA SER A 8 11.94 37.74 9.05
C SER A 8 11.03 37.71 7.81
N PHE A 9 9.77 37.29 8.00
CA PHE A 9 8.46 37.65 7.39
C PHE A 9 7.56 36.40 7.50
N THR A 10 6.39 36.39 8.14
CA THR A 10 5.29 37.37 8.09
C THR A 10 4.47 37.36 9.39
N ARG A 11 4.05 38.55 9.83
CA ARG A 11 3.15 38.80 10.96
C ARG A 11 1.78 38.15 10.77
N LEU A 12 1.30 37.60 11.87
CA LEU A 12 -0.09 37.28 12.20
C LEU A 12 -1.04 38.42 11.81
N ALA A 13 -1.95 38.13 10.89
CA ALA A 13 -3.22 38.83 10.81
C ALA A 13 -4.14 38.22 11.88
N SER A 14 -4.28 38.94 12.99
CA SER A 14 -5.36 38.76 13.95
C SER A 14 -6.68 39.13 13.25
N ALA A 15 -7.51 38.12 12.94
CA ALA A 15 -8.91 38.30 12.57
C ALA A 15 -9.77 37.32 13.38
N SER A 16 -10.51 37.91 14.34
CA SER A 16 -11.71 37.39 15.00
C SER A 16 -11.65 35.97 15.58
N THR A 17 -11.09 35.87 16.78
CA THR A 17 -11.68 35.09 17.87
C THR A 17 -13.11 35.58 18.11
N SER A 18 -14.09 34.90 17.51
CA SER A 18 -15.47 34.95 17.97
C SER A 18 -16.21 33.68 17.55
N GLY A 19 -16.30 32.75 18.51
CA GLY A 19 -17.42 31.83 18.65
C GLY A 19 -17.33 30.54 17.85
N LEU A 20 -16.54 29.57 18.34
CA LEU A 20 -16.90 28.15 18.41
C LEU A 20 -16.10 27.49 19.56
N THR A 21 -16.24 28.02 20.77
CA THR A 21 -16.22 27.15 21.95
C THR A 21 -17.62 26.57 22.08
N GLU A 22 -17.98 25.65 21.17
CA GLU A 22 -18.98 24.66 21.54
C GLU A 22 -18.30 23.78 22.59
N SER A 23 -18.86 23.80 23.79
CA SER A 23 -18.43 22.98 24.91
C SER A 23 -18.35 21.52 24.47
N LEU A 24 -17.15 21.00 24.20
CA LEU A 24 -16.92 19.56 24.29
C LEU A 24 -17.37 19.17 25.70
N GLY A 25 -18.28 18.20 25.78
CA GLY A 25 -18.72 17.67 27.07
C GLY A 25 -17.53 17.23 27.91
N ASP A 26 -17.70 17.21 29.23
CA ASP A 26 -16.70 16.79 30.23
C ASP A 26 -16.14 15.36 30.00
N ASP A 27 -16.73 14.63 29.04
CA ASP A 27 -16.48 13.22 28.74
C ASP A 27 -15.50 12.98 27.58
N ALA A 28 -14.94 14.02 26.94
CA ALA A 28 -14.01 13.85 25.81
C ALA A 28 -12.56 14.23 26.15
N LEU A 29 -11.59 13.53 25.57
CA LEU A 29 -10.15 13.79 25.72
C LEU A 29 -9.51 14.10 24.37
N THR A 30 -8.77 15.21 24.30
CA THR A 30 -7.85 15.47 23.18
C THR A 30 -6.48 14.91 23.53
N LEU A 31 -5.99 13.97 22.72
CA LEU A 31 -4.72 13.28 22.94
C LEU A 31 -3.86 13.34 21.68
N ARG A 32 -2.55 13.37 21.88
CA ARG A 32 -1.60 13.26 20.76
C ARG A 32 -1.45 11.80 20.36
N MET A 33 -1.71 11.50 19.10
CA MET A 33 -1.69 10.14 18.60
C MET A 33 -0.32 9.73 18.06
N TYR A 34 0.04 8.48 18.35
CA TYR A 34 1.16 7.76 17.78
C TYR A 34 0.71 6.41 17.22
N LEU A 35 1.38 5.93 16.18
CA LEU A 35 1.11 4.61 15.62
C LEU A 35 1.71 3.52 16.52
N LEU A 36 1.03 2.37 16.61
CA LEU A 36 1.49 1.21 17.39
C LEU A 36 2.77 0.54 16.84
N ASP A 37 3.21 0.87 15.62
CA ASP A 37 4.39 0.33 14.95
C ASP A 37 5.68 1.13 15.22
N HIS A 38 5.59 2.41 15.59
CA HIS A 38 6.72 3.22 16.08
C HIS A 38 7.21 2.82 17.47
N VAL A 39 6.57 1.83 18.07
CA VAL A 39 7.03 1.22 19.30
C VAL A 39 8.05 0.15 18.90
N ASP A 40 9.34 0.49 19.01
CA ASP A 40 10.30 -0.49 19.50
C ASP A 40 9.66 -1.10 20.74
N LEU A 41 9.08 -2.28 20.55
CA LEU A 41 8.38 -3.04 21.56
C LEU A 41 9.34 -3.16 22.75
N PHE A 42 9.21 -2.26 23.73
CA PHE A 42 9.50 -2.63 25.10
C PHE A 42 8.84 -3.99 25.30
N PRO A 43 9.51 -4.97 25.93
CA PRO A 43 9.18 -6.40 25.85
C PRO A 43 7.82 -6.81 26.49
N ALA A 44 6.84 -5.91 26.55
CA ALA A 44 5.59 -6.00 27.29
C ALA A 44 4.32 -5.79 26.45
N VAL A 45 4.36 -5.78 25.10
CA VAL A 45 3.14 -6.09 24.32
C VAL A 45 3.13 -7.59 24.05
N THR A 46 2.71 -8.36 25.04
CA THR A 46 2.71 -9.83 24.96
C THR A 46 1.57 -10.41 24.11
N SER A 47 0.63 -9.58 23.62
CA SER A 47 -0.39 -10.00 22.66
C SER A 47 -1.10 -8.80 22.02
N ILE A 48 -0.96 -8.64 20.69
CA ILE A 48 -1.90 -7.82 19.90
C ILE A 48 -3.30 -8.47 20.07
N PRO A 49 -4.37 -7.71 20.37
CA PRO A 49 -5.70 -8.27 20.52
C PRO A 49 -6.19 -8.95 19.23
N SER A 50 -7.14 -9.88 19.37
CA SER A 50 -7.69 -10.65 18.24
C SER A 50 -8.31 -9.79 17.14
N ASP A 51 -8.86 -8.63 17.51
CA ASP A 51 -9.23 -7.57 16.57
C ASP A 51 -8.16 -6.48 16.55
N SER A 52 -7.16 -6.63 15.68
CA SER A 52 -5.99 -5.74 15.63
C SER A 52 -6.23 -4.46 14.83
N ASN A 53 -7.33 -4.36 14.07
CA ASN A 53 -7.47 -3.30 13.06
C ASN A 53 -8.01 -1.99 13.60
N ALA A 54 -8.88 -2.02 14.62
CA ALA A 54 -9.50 -0.83 15.21
C ALA A 54 -9.24 -0.78 16.72
N VAL A 55 -7.98 -0.54 17.11
CA VAL A 55 -7.54 -0.55 18.52
C VAL A 55 -6.90 0.77 18.89
N VAL A 56 -7.21 1.22 20.10
CA VAL A 56 -6.56 2.36 20.76
C VAL A 56 -5.99 1.90 22.09
N VAL A 57 -4.77 2.32 22.40
CA VAL A 57 -4.15 2.08 23.70
C VAL A 57 -4.10 3.38 24.49
N LEU A 58 -4.68 3.34 25.70
CA LEU A 58 -4.74 4.47 26.63
C LEU A 58 -4.10 4.13 27.98
N SER A 59 -3.66 5.18 28.68
CA SER A 59 -3.22 5.08 30.07
C SER A 59 -4.40 4.77 31.01
N LEU A 60 -4.08 4.25 32.19
CA LEU A 60 -5.09 4.00 33.23
C LEU A 60 -5.79 5.30 33.68
N ALA A 61 -5.08 6.43 33.69
CA ALA A 61 -5.66 7.71 34.08
C ALA A 61 -6.71 8.18 33.05
N ASN A 62 -6.40 8.04 31.75
CA ASN A 62 -7.32 8.40 30.68
C ASN A 62 -8.58 7.52 30.67
N LEU A 63 -8.44 6.20 30.89
CA LEU A 63 -9.60 5.32 31.04
C LEU A 63 -10.50 5.73 32.21
N ARG A 64 -9.92 6.10 33.37
CA ARG A 64 -10.67 6.57 34.54
C ARG A 64 -11.41 7.88 34.27
N ARG A 65 -10.78 8.82 33.55
CA ARG A 65 -11.40 10.10 33.17
C ARG A 65 -12.59 9.89 32.25
N LEU A 66 -12.47 8.97 31.29
CA LEU A 66 -13.54 8.60 30.36
C LEU A 66 -14.61 7.67 30.98
N GLY A 67 -14.41 7.19 32.22
CA GLY A 67 -15.31 6.21 32.84
C GLY A 67 -15.32 4.84 32.14
N LEU A 68 -14.23 4.47 31.47
CA LEU A 68 -14.13 3.26 30.65
C LEU A 68 -13.28 2.17 31.32
N VAL A 69 -13.51 0.93 30.88
CA VAL A 69 -12.65 -0.22 31.20
C VAL A 69 -11.92 -0.69 29.95
N SER A 70 -10.86 -1.50 30.10
CA SER A 70 -10.22 -2.13 28.95
C SER A 70 -11.25 -2.96 28.19
N HIS A 71 -11.13 -2.97 26.85
CA HIS A 71 -12.03 -3.57 25.88
C HIS A 71 -13.38 -2.87 25.67
N SER A 72 -13.64 -1.73 26.33
CA SER A 72 -14.75 -0.85 26.00
C SER A 72 -14.60 -0.19 24.62
N LEU A 73 -15.71 0.27 24.05
CA LEU A 73 -15.71 0.98 22.77
C LEU A 73 -15.58 2.48 22.98
N VAL A 74 -14.74 3.09 22.14
CA VAL A 74 -14.54 4.54 22.05
C VAL A 74 -14.85 5.01 20.64
N THR A 75 -15.23 6.27 20.50
CA THR A 75 -15.21 6.96 19.21
C THR A 75 -13.98 7.84 19.17
N VAL A 76 -13.17 7.66 18.13
CA VAL A 76 -11.99 8.47 17.85
C VAL A 76 -12.33 9.38 16.69
N ARG A 77 -12.06 10.67 16.84
CA ARG A 77 -12.33 11.70 15.83
C ARG A 77 -11.06 12.41 15.41
N HIS A 78 -10.93 12.65 14.11
CA HIS A 78 -9.89 13.46 13.50
C HIS A 78 -10.52 14.31 12.39
N GLY A 79 -10.57 15.63 12.61
CA GLY A 79 -11.36 16.53 11.76
C GLY A 79 -12.84 16.12 11.74
N ASP A 80 -13.40 15.93 10.54
CA ASP A 80 -14.79 15.52 10.35
C ASP A 80 -14.97 13.99 10.37
N LEU A 81 -13.88 13.22 10.41
CA LEU A 81 -13.91 11.76 10.41
C LEU A 81 -14.05 11.24 11.84
N ALA A 82 -14.85 10.18 12.00
CA ALA A 82 -15.06 9.51 13.27
C ALA A 82 -15.06 7.99 13.04
N HIS A 83 -14.36 7.26 13.92
CA HIS A 83 -14.25 5.82 13.84
C HIS A 83 -14.42 5.19 15.22
N VAL A 84 -15.18 4.09 15.30
CA VAL A 84 -15.35 3.32 16.54
C VAL A 84 -14.15 2.40 16.69
N ALA A 85 -13.55 2.37 17.87
CA ALA A 85 -12.41 1.51 18.16
C ALA A 85 -12.55 0.87 19.53
N GLN A 86 -11.82 -0.22 19.74
CA GLN A 86 -11.73 -0.88 21.03
C GLN A 86 -10.56 -0.31 21.82
N VAL A 87 -10.79 0.07 23.07
CA VAL A 87 -9.74 0.58 23.95
C VAL A 87 -9.01 -0.56 24.65
N GLN A 88 -7.70 -0.44 24.79
CA GLN A 88 -6.86 -1.37 25.53
C GLN A 88 -6.03 -0.61 26.57
N LEU A 89 -5.99 -1.13 27.79
CA LEU A 89 -5.16 -0.57 28.84
C LEU A 89 -3.69 -0.99 28.67
N GLN A 90 -2.77 -0.03 28.75
CA GLN A 90 -1.35 -0.30 28.95
C GLN A 90 -0.78 0.58 30.07
N LEU A 91 0.05 -0.01 30.94
CA LEU A 91 0.52 0.63 32.17
C LEU A 91 1.60 1.70 31.96
N HIS A 92 2.28 1.69 30.80
CA HIS A 92 3.45 2.54 30.52
C HIS A 92 3.20 3.54 29.39
N VAL A 93 1.99 4.10 29.34
CA VAL A 93 1.59 5.12 28.36
C VAL A 93 1.39 6.44 29.10
N ALA A 94 1.94 7.53 28.57
CA ALA A 94 1.77 8.86 29.16
C ALA A 94 0.32 9.36 28.99
N ASP A 95 -0.12 10.26 29.88
CA ASP A 95 -1.52 10.69 29.93
C ASP A 95 -1.91 11.67 28.81
N ASP A 96 -0.94 12.27 28.13
CA ASP A 96 -1.10 13.20 27.02
C ASP A 96 -1.07 12.51 25.64
N ILE A 97 -0.76 11.21 25.59
CA ILE A 97 -0.63 10.44 24.35
C ILE A 97 -1.63 9.29 24.26
N MET A 98 -1.92 8.87 23.04
CA MET A 98 -2.54 7.58 22.74
C MET A 98 -1.80 6.85 21.63
N TYR A 99 -1.84 5.53 21.66
CA TYR A 99 -1.42 4.73 20.52
C TYR A 99 -2.62 4.19 19.77
N MET A 100 -2.51 4.06 18.44
CA MET A 100 -3.55 3.43 17.63
C MET A 100 -2.98 2.51 16.57
N SER A 101 -3.80 1.54 16.12
CA SER A 101 -3.41 0.66 15.01
C SER A 101 -3.19 1.45 13.72
N PRO A 102 -2.19 1.07 12.89
CA PRO A 102 -1.96 1.70 11.59
C PRO A 102 -3.20 1.69 10.68
N PHE A 103 -4.03 0.65 10.74
CA PHE A 103 -5.31 0.58 10.01
C PHE A 103 -6.30 1.65 10.49
N LEU A 104 -6.45 1.85 11.80
CA LEU A 104 -7.36 2.86 12.34
C LEU A 104 -6.88 4.28 11.99
N ALA A 105 -5.57 4.54 12.11
CA ALA A 105 -4.97 5.80 11.70
C ALA A 105 -5.20 6.09 10.21
N HIS A 106 -5.03 5.07 9.36
CA HIS A 106 -5.27 5.17 7.94
C HIS A 106 -6.75 5.48 7.63
N ASN A 107 -7.70 4.76 8.26
CA ASN A 107 -9.13 4.98 8.06
C ASN A 107 -9.58 6.38 8.55
N LEU A 108 -8.94 6.93 9.58
CA LEU A 108 -9.14 8.31 10.06
C LEU A 108 -8.31 9.36 9.31
N GLN A 109 -7.56 8.96 8.28
CA GLN A 109 -6.68 9.84 7.50
C GLN A 109 -5.72 10.66 8.35
N CYS A 110 -5.25 10.08 9.45
CA CYS A 110 -4.28 10.72 10.33
C CYS A 110 -2.87 10.53 9.79
N VAL A 111 -2.06 11.59 9.88
CA VAL A 111 -0.62 11.55 9.55
C VAL A 111 0.17 11.34 10.83
N GLU A 112 1.23 10.51 10.79
CA GLU A 112 2.16 10.05 11.86
C GLU A 112 1.93 10.57 13.30
N THR A 113 1.92 11.89 13.51
CA THR A 113 1.43 12.50 14.76
C THR A 113 0.33 13.51 14.49
N ALA A 114 -0.87 13.25 15.01
CA ALA A 114 -2.02 14.15 14.94
C ALA A 114 -2.69 14.27 16.31
N ASP A 115 -3.33 15.40 16.57
CA ASP A 115 -4.20 15.54 17.73
C ASP A 115 -5.57 14.96 17.40
N VAL A 116 -6.03 14.02 18.22
CA VAL A 116 -7.29 13.31 18.02
C VAL A 116 -8.17 13.46 19.26
N VAL A 117 -9.47 13.44 19.05
CA VAL A 117 -10.46 13.49 20.14
C VAL A 117 -10.98 12.09 20.38
N VAL A 118 -10.94 11.65 21.63
CA VAL A 118 -11.44 10.35 22.08
C VAL A 118 -12.61 10.57 23.03
N GLU A 119 -13.73 9.91 22.74
CA GLU A 119 -14.95 9.98 23.56
C GLU A 119 -15.52 8.56 23.80
N PRO A 120 -16.21 8.32 24.92
CA PRO A 120 -16.95 7.09 25.16
C PRO A 120 -17.96 6.86 24.04
N HIS A 121 -18.03 5.65 23.50
CA HIS A 121 -19.04 5.36 22.49
C HIS A 121 -20.41 5.13 23.16
N THR A 122 -21.25 6.17 23.17
CA THR A 122 -22.50 6.20 23.96
C THR A 122 -23.72 5.61 23.25
N THR A 123 -23.62 5.26 21.97
CA THR A 123 -24.74 4.70 21.18
C THR A 123 -25.23 3.36 21.73
N TYR A 124 -24.39 2.64 22.49
CA TYR A 124 -24.73 1.33 23.06
C TYR A 124 -24.66 1.37 24.60
N PRO A 125 -25.81 1.43 25.30
CA PRO A 125 -25.89 1.76 26.73
C PRO A 125 -25.37 0.67 27.69
N ARG A 126 -24.82 -0.44 27.18
CA ARG A 126 -24.24 -1.51 28.01
C ARG A 126 -22.72 -1.46 27.90
N MET A 127 -22.02 -1.43 29.04
CA MET A 127 -20.57 -1.25 29.19
C MET A 127 -19.63 -2.18 28.39
N GLN A 128 -20.17 -3.16 27.64
CA GLN A 128 -19.44 -4.11 26.81
C GLN A 128 -20.26 -4.59 25.60
N ALA A 129 -21.37 -3.93 25.26
CA ALA A 129 -22.16 -4.34 24.10
C ALA A 129 -21.42 -3.98 22.82
N MET A 130 -21.14 -5.00 22.01
CA MET A 130 -20.72 -4.83 20.63
C MET A 130 -21.82 -4.10 19.83
N PRO A 131 -21.46 -3.36 18.77
CA PRO A 131 -22.43 -2.79 17.85
C PRO A 131 -23.35 -3.86 17.23
N PRO A 132 -24.45 -3.45 16.57
CA PRO A 132 -25.36 -4.41 15.97
C PRO A 132 -24.65 -5.26 14.91
N THR A 133 -25.09 -6.49 14.80
CA THR A 133 -24.52 -7.47 13.89
C THR A 133 -24.91 -7.14 12.45
N ALA A 134 -23.94 -7.09 11.55
CA ALA A 134 -24.22 -6.94 10.12
C ALA A 134 -24.88 -8.22 9.57
N SER A 135 -25.92 -8.07 8.74
CA SER A 135 -26.52 -9.18 8.00
C SER A 135 -25.74 -9.48 6.72
N ARG A 136 -25.22 -8.43 6.05
CA ARG A 136 -24.37 -8.55 4.86
C ARG A 136 -23.29 -7.48 4.87
N VAL A 137 -22.07 -7.86 4.49
CA VAL A 137 -20.93 -6.95 4.31
C VAL A 137 -20.27 -7.24 2.96
N GLU A 138 -20.12 -6.20 2.15
CA GLU A 138 -19.46 -6.28 0.85
C GLU A 138 -18.03 -5.74 0.97
N ILE A 139 -17.06 -6.58 0.63
CA ILE A 139 -15.64 -6.26 0.70
C ILE A 139 -15.00 -6.35 -0.69
N ALA A 140 -14.21 -5.36 -1.06
CA ALA A 140 -13.42 -5.38 -2.29
C ALA A 140 -11.94 -5.60 -1.95
N PRO A 141 -11.24 -6.53 -2.60
CA PRO A 141 -9.79 -6.59 -2.51
C PRO A 141 -9.19 -5.32 -3.10
N ILE A 142 -8.17 -4.77 -2.45
CA ILE A 142 -7.49 -3.56 -2.90
C ILE A 142 -6.34 -3.95 -3.81
N LEU A 143 -6.27 -3.28 -4.96
CA LEU A 143 -5.18 -3.44 -5.90
C LEU A 143 -3.90 -2.83 -5.32
N SER A 144 -2.83 -3.63 -5.30
CA SER A 144 -1.52 -3.22 -4.83
C SER A 144 -0.43 -3.52 -5.83
N ASN A 145 0.60 -2.69 -5.82
CA ASN A 145 1.83 -2.85 -6.59
C ASN A 145 2.72 -3.99 -6.07
N ALA A 146 2.52 -4.42 -4.81
CA ALA A 146 3.41 -5.36 -4.13
C ALA A 146 2.84 -6.79 -3.98
N SER A 147 1.63 -7.05 -4.49
CA SER A 147 0.99 -8.36 -4.33
C SER A 147 1.78 -9.48 -5.03
N SER A 148 2.19 -10.48 -4.27
CA SER A 148 2.83 -11.69 -4.79
C SER A 148 1.84 -12.55 -5.60
N SER A 149 2.34 -13.54 -6.34
CA SER A 149 1.48 -14.52 -7.02
C SER A 149 0.61 -15.32 -6.06
N SER A 150 1.06 -15.52 -4.81
CA SER A 150 0.31 -16.27 -3.78
C SER A 150 -0.94 -15.51 -3.28
N ALA A 151 -0.90 -14.18 -3.27
CA ALA A 151 -2.05 -13.33 -2.98
C ALA A 151 -3.13 -13.36 -4.09
N ARG A 152 -2.86 -14.02 -5.22
CA ARG A 152 -3.80 -14.16 -6.35
C ARG A 152 -4.55 -15.48 -6.36
N ASP A 153 -4.18 -16.44 -5.51
CA ASP A 153 -4.91 -17.70 -5.40
C ASP A 153 -6.18 -17.50 -4.56
N GLU A 154 -7.32 -17.56 -5.24
CA GLU A 154 -8.63 -17.35 -4.64
C GLU A 154 -8.92 -18.34 -3.49
N SER A 155 -8.43 -19.57 -3.58
CA SER A 155 -8.66 -20.60 -2.56
C SER A 155 -7.98 -20.26 -1.23
N HIS A 156 -6.74 -19.79 -1.29
CA HIS A 156 -5.97 -19.37 -0.12
C HIS A 156 -6.57 -18.10 0.51
N VAL A 157 -7.03 -17.15 -0.31
CA VAL A 157 -7.67 -15.92 0.16
C VAL A 157 -8.98 -16.22 0.88
N VAL A 158 -9.83 -17.08 0.33
CA VAL A 158 -11.10 -17.49 0.96
C VAL A 158 -10.85 -18.19 2.30
N HIS A 159 -9.86 -19.09 2.36
CA HIS A 159 -9.48 -19.74 3.62
C HIS A 159 -8.99 -18.72 4.66
N ALA A 160 -8.15 -17.77 4.25
CA ALA A 160 -7.65 -16.72 5.12
C ALA A 160 -8.77 -15.81 5.63
N LEU A 161 -9.76 -15.45 4.80
CA LEU A 161 -10.94 -14.70 5.21
C LEU A 161 -11.78 -15.45 6.25
N HIS A 162 -11.97 -16.77 6.08
CA HIS A 162 -12.66 -17.59 7.07
C HIS A 162 -11.95 -17.67 8.42
N ALA A 163 -10.61 -17.73 8.42
CA ALA A 163 -9.81 -17.67 9.62
C ALA A 163 -9.85 -16.27 10.26
N PHE A 164 -9.75 -15.23 9.44
CA PHE A 164 -9.77 -13.84 9.87
C PHE A 164 -11.08 -13.48 10.58
N PHE A 165 -12.25 -13.81 10.00
CA PHE A 165 -13.57 -13.58 10.60
C PHE A 165 -14.01 -14.69 11.58
N ALA A 166 -13.13 -15.61 11.96
CA ALA A 166 -13.45 -16.58 13.02
C ALA A 166 -13.66 -15.92 14.39
N THR A 167 -13.07 -14.74 14.58
CA THR A 167 -13.30 -13.87 15.74
C THR A 167 -14.24 -12.71 15.34
N PRO A 168 -15.11 -12.24 16.25
CA PRO A 168 -15.93 -11.05 16.01
C PRO A 168 -15.04 -9.86 15.66
N ARG A 169 -15.40 -9.13 14.59
CA ARG A 169 -14.65 -7.94 14.16
C ARG A 169 -15.54 -6.73 14.02
N LEU A 170 -15.01 -5.58 14.40
CA LEU A 170 -15.62 -4.29 14.18
C LEU A 170 -15.31 -3.79 12.77
N VAL A 171 -16.34 -3.32 12.05
CA VAL A 171 -16.18 -2.75 10.71
C VAL A 171 -17.07 -1.51 10.53
N GLN A 172 -16.58 -0.56 9.76
CA GLN A 172 -17.29 0.61 9.27
C GLN A 172 -17.26 0.68 7.74
N HIS A 173 -18.15 1.49 7.17
CA HIS A 173 -18.17 1.71 5.74
C HIS A 173 -16.91 2.48 5.32
N GLY A 174 -16.18 1.94 4.34
CA GLY A 174 -14.95 2.53 3.84
C GLY A 174 -13.68 2.02 4.53
N ASP A 175 -13.80 1.22 5.59
CA ASP A 175 -12.66 0.68 6.33
C ASP A 175 -11.73 -0.13 5.44
N ILE A 176 -10.44 0.07 5.65
CA ILE A 176 -9.38 -0.75 5.09
C ILE A 176 -8.84 -1.68 6.18
N PHE A 177 -8.71 -2.95 5.85
CA PHE A 177 -8.13 -3.96 6.75
C PHE A 177 -7.27 -4.97 5.99
N GLY A 178 -6.28 -5.55 6.68
CA GLY A 178 -5.36 -6.53 6.11
C GLY A 178 -5.67 -7.94 6.57
N VAL A 179 -5.80 -8.86 5.63
CA VAL A 179 -5.96 -10.29 5.86
C VAL A 179 -4.65 -10.96 5.49
N PRO A 180 -3.91 -11.51 6.47
CA PRO A 180 -2.68 -12.19 6.16
C PRO A 180 -2.95 -13.57 5.53
N VAL A 181 -2.20 -13.88 4.47
CA VAL A 181 -2.30 -15.12 3.71
C VAL A 181 -0.95 -15.84 3.83
N VAL A 182 -0.99 -17.07 4.35
CA VAL A 182 0.21 -17.86 4.62
C VAL A 182 0.14 -19.16 3.84
N GLY A 183 1.14 -19.39 2.98
CA GLY A 183 1.39 -20.67 2.34
C GLY A 183 2.24 -21.55 3.26
N THR A 184 1.76 -22.75 3.57
CA THR A 184 2.48 -23.73 4.40
C THR A 184 2.81 -24.99 3.64
N TYR A 185 3.96 -25.61 3.92
CA TYR A 185 4.32 -26.94 3.41
C TYR A 185 4.40 -27.96 4.56
N PRO A 186 3.84 -29.19 4.40
CA PRO A 186 2.97 -29.60 3.30
C PRO A 186 1.66 -28.79 3.28
N GLU A 187 1.12 -28.55 2.08
CA GLU A 187 -0.11 -27.78 1.91
C GLU A 187 -1.26 -28.47 2.65
N LYS A 188 -1.89 -27.76 3.58
CA LYS A 188 -3.13 -28.21 4.22
C LYS A 188 -4.28 -28.06 3.23
N HIS A 189 -4.28 -28.85 2.15
CA HIS A 189 -5.49 -29.03 1.36
C HIS A 189 -6.47 -29.81 2.22
N SER A 190 -7.46 -29.11 2.78
CA SER A 190 -8.65 -29.76 3.30
C SER A 190 -9.44 -30.34 2.12
N THR A 191 -9.10 -31.53 1.66
CA THR A 191 -10.04 -32.36 0.90
C THR A 191 -11.00 -33.02 1.90
N PRO A 192 -12.31 -32.75 1.84
CA PRO A 192 -13.27 -33.56 2.55
C PRO A 192 -13.46 -34.80 1.70
N HIS A 193 -12.69 -35.86 1.92
CA HIS A 193 -13.10 -37.26 1.76
C HIS A 193 -11.87 -38.18 1.77
N LEU A 194 -11.91 -39.11 2.74
CA LEU A 194 -11.20 -40.39 2.79
C LEU A 194 -9.67 -40.29 2.77
N LEU A 195 -9.05 -40.42 3.94
CA LEU A 195 -7.89 -41.30 4.19
C LEU A 195 -7.69 -41.46 5.70
N GLU A 196 -7.34 -42.68 6.08
CA GLU A 196 -7.32 -43.26 7.43
C GLU A 196 -6.35 -42.58 8.42
N PRO A 197 -6.56 -42.77 9.74
CA PRO A 197 -5.71 -42.19 10.77
C PRO A 197 -4.41 -42.99 10.88
N SER A 198 -3.42 -42.61 10.11
CA SER A 198 -2.02 -42.96 10.42
C SER A 198 -1.13 -41.79 10.03
N CYS A 199 -0.55 -41.12 11.03
CA CYS A 199 0.85 -40.70 11.05
C CYS A 199 1.17 -39.92 12.34
N SER A 200 2.40 -40.12 12.78
CA SER A 200 3.05 -39.67 13.99
C SER A 200 3.03 -38.15 14.22
N SER A 201 2.99 -37.78 15.49
CA SER A 201 3.25 -36.43 16.01
C SER A 201 4.56 -35.83 15.49
N THR A 202 4.53 -34.51 15.19
CA THR A 202 5.63 -33.54 14.92
C THR A 202 5.93 -33.11 13.48
N ASP A 203 4.94 -32.90 12.62
CA ASP A 203 5.13 -32.04 11.44
C ASP A 203 4.58 -30.63 11.73
N VAL A 204 5.46 -29.74 12.19
CA VAL A 204 5.14 -28.31 12.25
C VAL A 204 5.13 -27.80 10.81
N PRO A 205 3.99 -27.32 10.29
CA PRO A 205 3.93 -26.83 8.92
C PRO A 205 4.91 -25.66 8.73
N VAL A 206 5.81 -25.80 7.76
CA VAL A 206 6.81 -24.76 7.46
C VAL A 206 6.11 -23.67 6.66
N ILE A 207 6.20 -22.42 7.12
CA ILE A 207 5.72 -21.27 6.37
C ILE A 207 6.66 -21.06 5.19
N VAL A 208 6.14 -21.25 3.98
CA VAL A 208 6.88 -21.09 2.72
C VAL A 208 6.80 -19.64 2.24
N HIS A 209 5.64 -18.99 2.44
CA HIS A 209 5.42 -17.60 2.07
C HIS A 209 4.35 -16.98 2.98
N ALA A 210 4.50 -15.70 3.32
CA ALA A 210 3.50 -14.92 4.03
C ALA A 210 3.28 -13.59 3.30
N ASP A 211 2.04 -13.27 2.97
CA ASP A 211 1.61 -12.02 2.34
C ASP A 211 0.41 -11.43 3.08
N VAL A 212 -0.02 -10.24 2.69
CA VAL A 212 -1.22 -9.59 3.20
C VAL A 212 -2.06 -9.09 2.04
N VAL A 213 -3.31 -9.54 1.99
CA VAL A 213 -4.32 -9.01 1.08
C VAL A 213 -5.11 -7.94 1.82
N LEU A 214 -5.10 -6.72 1.28
CA LEU A 214 -5.82 -5.60 1.82
C LEU A 214 -7.23 -5.58 1.23
N PHE A 215 -8.24 -5.29 2.05
CA PHE A 215 -9.64 -5.19 1.63
C PHE A 215 -10.22 -3.86 2.06
N ARG A 216 -11.19 -3.36 1.29
CA ARG A 216 -12.01 -2.20 1.62
C ARG A 216 -13.46 -2.61 1.79
N VAL A 217 -14.09 -2.15 2.88
CA VAL A 217 -15.54 -2.31 3.08
C VAL A 217 -16.30 -1.34 2.16
N GLN A 218 -17.10 -1.86 1.24
CA GLN A 218 -17.83 -1.08 0.25
C GLN A 218 -19.29 -0.82 0.63
N ALA A 219 -19.95 -1.81 1.23
CA ALA A 219 -21.35 -1.69 1.62
C ALA A 219 -21.64 -2.61 2.80
N MET A 220 -22.62 -2.23 3.62
CA MET A 220 -23.06 -3.04 4.75
C MET A 220 -24.56 -2.90 4.95
N THR A 221 -25.21 -3.98 5.34
CA THR A 221 -26.61 -3.97 5.77
C THR A 221 -26.73 -4.63 7.14
N TRP A 222 -27.72 -4.18 7.91
CA TRP A 222 -28.08 -4.76 9.18
C TRP A 222 -29.60 -4.81 9.28
N HIS A 223 -30.11 -5.71 10.12
CA HIS A 223 -31.51 -5.74 10.51
C HIS A 223 -31.62 -5.24 11.94
N ASP A 224 -32.62 -4.41 12.21
CA ASP A 224 -32.93 -3.97 13.56
C ASP A 224 -33.85 -5.01 14.21
N ASP A 225 -33.26 -5.94 14.96
CA ASP A 225 -34.00 -6.93 15.75
C ASP A 225 -34.47 -6.35 17.10
N GLY A 226 -34.26 -5.04 17.35
CA GLY A 226 -34.65 -4.34 18.57
C GLY A 226 -36.08 -3.79 18.55
N PRO A 227 -36.67 -3.49 19.74
CA PRO A 227 -37.87 -2.66 19.77
C PRO A 227 -37.58 -1.30 19.11
N PRO A 228 -38.56 -0.66 18.45
CA PRO A 228 -38.35 0.60 17.73
C PRO A 228 -37.97 1.72 18.71
N CYS A 229 -36.67 1.84 18.98
CA CYS A 229 -36.10 2.92 19.76
C CYS A 229 -35.96 4.14 18.86
N SER A 230 -36.37 5.30 19.37
CA SER A 230 -36.65 6.55 18.64
C SER A 230 -35.42 7.33 18.14
N SER A 231 -34.27 6.69 17.88
CA SER A 231 -33.10 7.33 17.29
C SER A 231 -32.90 6.83 15.87
N THR A 232 -33.35 7.63 14.90
CA THR A 232 -33.36 7.41 13.45
C THR A 232 -31.97 7.41 12.78
N THR A 233 -30.89 7.16 13.53
CA THR A 233 -29.51 7.31 13.05
C THR A 233 -28.89 5.93 12.81
N SER A 234 -28.40 5.71 11.59
CA SER A 234 -27.66 4.49 11.24
C SER A 234 -26.45 4.31 12.17
N PRO A 235 -26.18 3.08 12.65
CA PRO A 235 -25.02 2.80 13.48
C PRO A 235 -23.74 3.13 12.71
N LEU A 236 -22.81 3.80 13.38
CA LEU A 236 -21.52 4.19 12.79
C LEU A 236 -20.62 2.97 12.49
N ALA A 237 -20.78 1.89 13.25
CA ALA A 237 -20.03 0.65 13.09
C ALA A 237 -20.95 -0.56 13.28
N LEU A 238 -20.58 -1.69 12.66
CA LEU A 238 -21.27 -2.97 12.79
C LEU A 238 -20.29 -4.06 13.22
N THR A 239 -20.81 -5.15 13.76
CA THR A 239 -20.02 -6.35 14.08
C THR A 239 -20.21 -7.41 13.02
N VAL A 240 -19.09 -7.94 12.51
CA VAL A 240 -19.06 -9.12 11.64
C VAL A 240 -18.93 -10.36 12.51
N LEU A 241 -19.94 -11.24 12.44
CA LEU A 241 -19.96 -12.52 13.12
C LEU A 241 -20.04 -13.66 12.10
N LYS A 242 -19.14 -14.64 12.20
CA LYS A 242 -19.11 -15.81 11.31
C LYS A 242 -20.46 -16.55 11.18
N ALA A 243 -21.24 -16.59 12.27
CA ALA A 243 -22.48 -17.37 12.33
C ALA A 243 -23.69 -16.66 11.68
N SER A 244 -23.65 -15.34 11.52
CA SER A 244 -24.85 -14.54 11.19
C SER A 244 -24.61 -13.46 10.13
N THR A 245 -23.37 -13.16 9.77
CA THR A 245 -23.02 -12.16 8.76
C THR A 245 -22.64 -12.85 7.46
N THR A 246 -23.26 -12.45 6.35
CA THR A 246 -22.85 -12.86 5.00
C THR A 246 -21.77 -11.91 4.47
N VAL A 247 -20.56 -12.41 4.23
CA VAL A 247 -19.47 -11.62 3.63
C VAL A 247 -19.43 -11.91 2.15
N VAL A 248 -19.53 -10.87 1.32
CA VAL A 248 -19.53 -10.97 -0.14
C VAL A 248 -18.32 -10.24 -0.69
N GLN A 249 -17.51 -10.93 -1.49
CA GLN A 249 -16.39 -10.31 -2.18
C GLN A 249 -16.86 -9.67 -3.49
N THR A 250 -16.54 -8.39 -3.68
CA THR A 250 -16.81 -7.62 -4.90
C THR A 250 -15.54 -7.49 -5.75
N PRO A 251 -15.62 -6.98 -6.99
CA PRO A 251 -14.45 -6.78 -7.83
C PRO A 251 -13.39 -5.89 -7.18
N ALA A 252 -12.13 -6.12 -7.53
CA ALA A 252 -11.01 -5.39 -6.96
C ALA A 252 -11.13 -3.89 -7.22
N THR A 253 -10.76 -3.10 -6.22
CA THR A 253 -10.83 -1.64 -6.26
C THR A 253 -9.45 -1.02 -6.05
N ALA A 254 -9.21 0.14 -6.67
CA ALA A 254 -8.04 0.94 -6.39
C ALA A 254 -8.42 2.02 -5.37
N THR A 255 -7.55 2.26 -4.41
CA THR A 255 -7.68 3.35 -3.43
C THR A 255 -6.30 3.80 -3.02
N ARG A 256 -6.19 5.01 -2.48
CA ARG A 256 -4.91 5.54 -2.01
C ARG A 256 -4.50 4.81 -0.74
N LEU A 257 -3.42 4.03 -0.79
CA LEU A 257 -2.86 3.26 0.32
C LEU A 257 -1.59 3.92 0.87
N LEU A 258 -1.76 4.97 1.67
CA LEU A 258 -0.66 5.60 2.40
C LEU A 258 0.00 4.60 3.35
N HIS A 259 1.33 4.60 3.35
CA HIS A 259 2.16 3.73 4.20
C HIS A 259 1.81 2.24 4.11
N GLU A 260 1.49 1.75 2.91
CA GLU A 260 1.07 0.36 2.69
C GLU A 260 2.00 -0.69 3.34
N ARG A 261 3.32 -0.42 3.34
CA ARG A 261 4.31 -1.28 3.99
C ARG A 261 4.06 -1.42 5.50
N GLN A 262 3.76 -0.32 6.20
CA GLN A 262 3.46 -0.34 7.63
C GLN A 262 2.18 -1.15 7.89
N LEU A 263 1.13 -0.97 7.06
CA LEU A 263 -0.11 -1.74 7.16
C LEU A 263 0.14 -3.25 7.03
N ARG A 264 0.93 -3.65 6.03
CA ARG A 264 1.32 -5.06 5.84
C ARG A 264 2.15 -5.59 7.00
N GLN A 265 3.15 -4.82 7.45
CA GLN A 265 4.01 -5.22 8.55
C GLN A 265 3.20 -5.44 9.82
N TYR A 266 2.29 -4.53 10.13
CA TYR A 266 1.40 -4.63 11.27
C TYR A 266 0.49 -5.86 11.17
N ALA A 267 -0.14 -6.11 10.01
CA ALA A 267 -0.97 -7.28 9.79
C ALA A 267 -0.19 -8.61 9.95
N LEU A 268 1.05 -8.68 9.47
CA LEU A 268 1.92 -9.85 9.64
C LEU A 268 2.41 -10.00 11.09
N SER A 269 2.69 -8.90 11.79
CA SER A 269 3.16 -8.93 13.18
C SER A 269 2.12 -9.50 14.16
N ALA A 270 0.84 -9.41 13.81
CA ALA A 270 -0.24 -10.06 14.53
C ALA A 270 -0.20 -11.60 14.41
N MET A 271 0.51 -12.13 13.42
CA MET A 271 0.82 -13.55 13.30
C MET A 271 2.15 -13.82 14.01
N ALA A 272 2.19 -14.78 14.92
CA ALA A 272 3.37 -15.12 15.73
C ALA A 272 4.62 -15.62 14.95
N ALA A 273 4.64 -15.49 13.62
CA ALA A 273 5.75 -15.83 12.73
C ALA A 273 6.09 -14.62 11.84
N ALA A 274 6.88 -13.69 12.37
CA ALA A 274 7.31 -12.50 11.64
C ALA A 274 8.42 -12.86 10.64
N ALA A 275 8.05 -13.13 9.39
CA ALA A 275 9.01 -13.05 8.29
C ALA A 275 9.33 -11.56 8.03
N PRO A 276 10.61 -11.15 7.94
CA PRO A 276 10.95 -9.78 7.62
C PRO A 276 10.43 -9.43 6.22
N LEU A 277 9.58 -8.41 6.12
CA LEU A 277 9.16 -7.88 4.83
C LEU A 277 10.38 -7.36 4.06
N PRO A 278 10.45 -7.58 2.73
CA PRO A 278 11.53 -7.07 1.91
C PRO A 278 11.65 -5.55 2.09
N ALA A 279 12.89 -5.07 2.29
CA ALA A 279 13.16 -3.65 2.39
C ALA A 279 12.82 -2.96 1.06
N VAL A 280 12.26 -1.75 1.12
CA VAL A 280 12.09 -0.93 -0.10
C VAL A 280 13.47 -0.55 -0.60
N PRO A 281 13.78 -0.77 -1.89
CA PRO A 281 15.04 -0.29 -2.47
C PRO A 281 15.15 1.21 -2.30
N PRO A 282 16.19 1.73 -1.63
CA PRO A 282 16.43 3.16 -1.62
C PRO A 282 16.54 3.61 -3.08
N SER A 283 15.85 4.70 -3.42
CA SER A 283 15.99 5.25 -4.75
C SER A 283 17.42 5.74 -4.94
N ILE A 284 18.09 5.18 -5.93
CA ILE A 284 19.41 5.63 -6.42
C ILE A 284 19.31 7.09 -6.91
N TYR A 285 18.10 7.52 -7.28
CA TYR A 285 17.81 8.87 -7.75
C TYR A 285 16.91 9.60 -6.75
N PRO A 286 17.43 10.05 -5.60
CA PRO A 286 16.60 10.70 -4.57
C PRO A 286 15.95 11.99 -5.07
N HIS A 287 16.70 12.80 -5.85
CA HIS A 287 16.16 14.04 -6.43
C HIS A 287 15.09 13.78 -7.50
N HIS A 288 15.29 12.78 -8.37
CA HIS A 288 14.29 12.39 -9.37
C HIS A 288 13.03 11.81 -8.70
N MET A 289 13.20 11.03 -7.62
CA MET A 289 12.09 10.51 -6.83
C MET A 289 11.28 11.64 -6.20
N GLN A 290 11.94 12.63 -5.61
CA GLN A 290 11.27 13.79 -5.01
C GLN A 290 10.47 14.59 -6.05
N LYS A 291 11.05 14.84 -7.24
CA LYS A 291 10.34 15.50 -8.35
C LYS A 291 9.10 14.71 -8.79
N LEU A 292 9.22 13.39 -8.94
CA LEU A 292 8.08 12.56 -9.32
C LEU A 292 6.99 12.56 -8.26
N ILE A 293 7.35 12.49 -6.97
CA ILE A 293 6.39 12.58 -5.87
C ILE A 293 5.67 13.93 -5.92
N GLU A 294 6.39 15.03 -6.17
CA GLU A 294 5.82 16.37 -6.30
C GLU A 294 4.85 16.48 -7.48
N TRP A 295 5.25 16.00 -8.66
CA TRP A 295 4.43 16.07 -9.88
C TRP A 295 3.20 15.17 -9.84
N LEU A 296 3.28 14.02 -9.17
CA LEU A 296 2.18 13.05 -9.05
C LEU A 296 1.30 13.31 -7.80
N HIS A 297 1.66 14.28 -6.95
CA HIS A 297 0.91 14.53 -5.72
C HIS A 297 -0.49 15.08 -6.04
N PRO A 298 -1.57 14.52 -5.46
CA PRO A 298 -2.95 14.87 -5.82
C PRO A 298 -3.40 16.31 -5.45
N THR A 299 -2.56 17.10 -4.77
CA THR A 299 -2.86 18.51 -4.48
C THR A 299 -2.40 19.47 -5.56
N THR A 300 -1.71 18.99 -6.60
CA THR A 300 -1.46 19.82 -7.77
C THR A 300 -2.82 20.16 -8.38
N VAL A 301 -3.08 21.44 -8.58
CA VAL A 301 -4.20 22.03 -9.35
C VAL A 301 -4.65 21.05 -10.44
N SER A 302 -5.97 20.96 -10.71
CA SER A 302 -6.64 20.07 -11.67
C SER A 302 -6.11 20.19 -13.12
N LEU A 303 -4.84 19.87 -13.31
CA LEU A 303 -4.09 19.96 -14.54
C LEU A 303 -3.75 18.54 -14.98
N PRO A 304 -3.96 18.22 -16.27
CA PRO A 304 -3.57 16.93 -16.81
C PRO A 304 -2.08 16.68 -16.60
N ILE A 305 -1.71 15.69 -15.77
CA ILE A 305 -0.31 15.31 -15.55
C ILE A 305 0.11 14.23 -16.56
N SER A 306 1.06 14.57 -17.40
CA SER A 306 1.71 13.66 -18.34
C SER A 306 3.23 13.75 -18.20
N ILE A 307 3.89 12.61 -18.00
CA ILE A 307 5.34 12.55 -17.69
C ILE A 307 6.04 11.59 -18.65
N ALA A 308 7.13 12.04 -19.29
CA ALA A 308 8.03 11.20 -20.06
C ALA A 308 9.28 10.85 -19.25
N LEU A 309 9.47 9.57 -18.93
CA LEU A 309 10.69 9.02 -18.33
C LEU A 309 11.58 8.46 -19.43
N SER A 310 12.80 8.98 -19.56
CA SER A 310 13.75 8.53 -20.58
C SER A 310 15.06 8.04 -19.98
N GLY A 311 15.85 7.30 -20.77
CA GLY A 311 17.13 6.76 -20.35
C GLY A 311 17.35 5.35 -20.87
N VAL A 312 18.57 4.85 -20.80
CA VAL A 312 18.94 3.53 -21.32
C VAL A 312 18.11 2.39 -20.72
N ALA A 313 17.99 1.27 -21.45
CA ALA A 313 17.40 0.06 -20.91
C ALA A 313 18.11 -0.36 -19.60
N GLY A 314 17.33 -0.69 -18.58
CA GLY A 314 17.89 -1.05 -17.26
C GLY A 314 18.27 0.13 -16.35
N SER A 315 18.08 1.40 -16.76
CA SER A 315 18.39 2.57 -15.91
C SER A 315 17.51 2.72 -14.65
N GLY A 316 16.48 1.87 -14.48
CA GLY A 316 15.62 1.88 -13.30
C GLY A 316 14.33 2.72 -13.42
N LYS A 317 13.95 3.16 -14.63
CA LYS A 317 12.72 3.96 -14.90
C LYS A 317 11.47 3.40 -14.20
N LYS A 318 11.20 2.11 -14.40
CA LYS A 318 10.08 1.40 -13.78
C LYS A 318 10.18 1.42 -12.25
N THR A 319 11.32 1.02 -11.71
CA THR A 319 11.55 1.00 -10.25
C THR A 319 11.36 2.38 -9.63
N LEU A 320 11.86 3.44 -10.27
CA LEU A 320 11.70 4.82 -9.81
C LEU A 320 10.22 5.22 -9.74
N LEU A 321 9.44 4.92 -10.79
CA LEU A 321 8.01 5.21 -10.81
C LEU A 321 7.26 4.43 -9.73
N TYR A 322 7.52 3.13 -9.60
CA TYR A 322 6.87 2.29 -8.58
C TYR A 322 7.21 2.76 -7.16
N ASN A 323 8.45 3.18 -6.92
CA ASN A 323 8.86 3.75 -5.63
C ASN A 323 8.12 5.07 -5.32
N ALA A 324 7.99 5.96 -6.31
CA ALA A 324 7.23 7.20 -6.16
C ALA A 324 5.73 6.93 -5.95
N ALA A 325 5.14 6.01 -6.71
CA ALA A 325 3.76 5.59 -6.58
C ALA A 325 3.47 4.99 -5.19
N ASN A 326 4.35 4.12 -4.70
CA ASN A 326 4.25 3.53 -3.36
C ASN A 326 4.36 4.58 -2.26
N ALA A 327 5.24 5.58 -2.41
CA ALA A 327 5.33 6.70 -1.46
C ALA A 327 4.05 7.55 -1.43
N LEU A 328 3.37 7.69 -2.57
CA LEU A 328 2.09 8.39 -2.68
C LEU A 328 0.87 7.51 -2.34
N GLY A 329 1.06 6.20 -2.19
CA GLY A 329 -0.01 5.22 -2.02
C GLY A 329 -0.85 5.00 -3.28
N LEU A 330 -0.32 5.23 -4.47
CA LEU A 330 -1.05 5.09 -5.74
C LEU A 330 -0.79 3.73 -6.39
N PHE A 331 -1.86 3.12 -6.91
CA PHE A 331 -1.75 1.92 -7.74
C PHE A 331 -1.20 2.28 -9.13
N VAL A 332 -0.31 1.45 -9.68
CA VAL A 332 0.23 1.61 -11.04
C VAL A 332 -0.41 0.58 -11.96
N LEU A 333 -1.23 1.06 -12.90
CA LEU A 333 -1.72 0.27 -14.01
C LEU A 333 -0.63 0.26 -15.10
N GLU A 334 0.18 -0.78 -15.13
CA GLU A 334 1.20 -0.96 -16.17
C GLU A 334 0.61 -1.63 -17.41
N VAL A 335 0.91 -1.07 -18.58
CA VAL A 335 0.61 -1.62 -19.89
C VAL A 335 1.84 -1.50 -20.77
N ALA A 336 2.26 -2.59 -21.41
CA ALA A 336 3.34 -2.52 -22.40
C ALA A 336 2.80 -1.86 -23.67
N PHE A 337 3.45 -0.81 -24.17
CA PHE A 337 2.95 -0.07 -25.33
C PHE A 337 2.82 -0.96 -26.58
N ALA A 338 3.67 -1.97 -26.72
CA ALA A 338 3.59 -2.99 -27.77
C ALA A 338 2.26 -3.78 -27.79
N GLU A 339 1.56 -3.88 -26.65
CA GLU A 339 0.24 -4.54 -26.58
C GLU A 339 -0.87 -3.67 -27.17
N LEU A 340 -0.64 -2.36 -27.28
CA LEU A 340 -1.58 -1.40 -27.87
C LEU A 340 -1.38 -1.25 -29.37
N THR A 341 -0.15 -1.46 -29.84
CA THR A 341 0.21 -1.37 -31.25
C THR A 341 -0.44 -2.50 -32.06
N SER A 342 -1.21 -2.10 -33.07
CA SER A 342 -1.91 -2.98 -34.00
C SER A 342 -1.55 -2.65 -35.45
N THR A 343 -2.07 -3.42 -36.41
CA THR A 343 -1.81 -3.25 -37.85
C THR A 343 -2.23 -1.89 -38.41
N SER A 344 -3.16 -1.18 -37.75
CA SER A 344 -3.61 0.16 -38.16
C SER A 344 -3.50 1.19 -37.04
N GLU A 345 -3.28 2.45 -37.41
CA GLU A 345 -3.21 3.59 -36.47
C GLU A 345 -4.53 3.83 -35.74
N LEU A 346 -5.67 3.68 -36.42
CA LEU A 346 -6.99 3.86 -35.82
C LEU A 346 -7.24 2.87 -34.68
N GLN A 347 -6.87 1.60 -34.89
CA GLN A 347 -6.98 0.58 -33.85
C GLN A 347 -6.04 0.86 -32.67
N LEU A 348 -4.84 1.40 -32.91
CA LEU A 348 -3.95 1.84 -31.83
C LEU A 348 -4.62 2.94 -30.99
N LEU A 349 -5.23 3.94 -31.62
CA LEU A 349 -5.94 5.02 -30.92
C LEU A 349 -7.12 4.48 -30.12
N ASP A 350 -7.91 3.55 -30.68
CA ASP A 350 -9.02 2.89 -29.98
C ASP A 350 -8.53 2.09 -28.76
N ASN A 351 -7.44 1.34 -28.90
CA ASN A 351 -6.82 0.59 -27.81
C ASN A 351 -6.33 1.52 -26.70
N VAL A 352 -5.68 2.63 -27.06
CA VAL A 352 -5.27 3.66 -26.10
C VAL A 352 -6.51 4.17 -25.37
N HIS A 353 -7.58 4.57 -26.07
CA HIS A 353 -8.82 5.04 -25.44
C HIS A 353 -9.43 4.01 -24.46
N LEU A 354 -9.45 2.73 -24.82
CA LEU A 354 -9.96 1.66 -23.95
C LEU A 354 -9.13 1.50 -22.68
N VAL A 355 -7.81 1.53 -22.79
CA VAL A 355 -6.92 1.49 -21.62
C VAL A 355 -7.10 2.73 -20.75
N MET A 356 -7.32 3.90 -21.34
CA MET A 356 -7.61 5.12 -20.58
C MET A 356 -8.93 5.02 -19.82
N GLN A 357 -9.98 4.49 -20.43
CA GLN A 357 -11.26 4.25 -19.75
C GLN A 357 -11.12 3.27 -18.59
N LYS A 358 -10.32 2.21 -18.78
CA LYS A 358 -9.97 1.25 -17.73
C LYS A 358 -9.19 1.93 -16.59
N ALA A 359 -8.22 2.78 -16.90
CA ALA A 359 -7.48 3.50 -15.87
C ALA A 359 -8.40 4.45 -15.08
N LYS A 360 -9.33 5.13 -15.76
CA LYS A 360 -10.35 6.00 -15.14
C LYS A 360 -11.29 5.24 -14.20
N SER A 361 -11.73 4.03 -14.56
CA SER A 361 -12.56 3.21 -13.66
C SER A 361 -11.80 2.68 -12.43
N MET A 362 -10.47 2.72 -12.48
CA MET A 362 -9.55 2.32 -11.41
C MET A 362 -8.91 3.53 -10.71
N ALA A 363 -9.47 4.74 -10.86
CA ALA A 363 -8.95 5.91 -10.16
C ALA A 363 -9.21 5.79 -8.63
N PRO A 364 -8.27 6.22 -7.77
CA PRO A 364 -6.99 6.87 -8.08
C PRO A 364 -5.87 5.88 -8.46
N CYS A 365 -5.26 6.05 -9.63
CA CYS A 365 -4.12 5.25 -10.10
C CYS A 365 -3.22 6.07 -11.04
N ILE A 366 -2.05 5.53 -11.35
CA ILE A 366 -1.13 6.02 -12.40
C ILE A 366 -1.20 5.04 -13.57
N LEU A 367 -1.42 5.55 -14.78
CA LEU A 367 -1.26 4.74 -15.98
C LEU A 367 0.19 4.80 -16.44
N PHE A 368 0.85 3.64 -16.47
CA PHE A 368 2.23 3.51 -16.91
C PHE A 368 2.33 2.76 -18.24
N LEU A 369 2.70 3.48 -19.30
CA LEU A 369 2.99 2.89 -20.61
C LEU A 369 4.48 2.55 -20.69
N ASN A 370 4.79 1.27 -20.54
CA ASN A 370 6.16 0.77 -20.55
C ASN A 370 6.63 0.51 -21.99
N ARG A 371 7.93 0.72 -22.24
CA ARG A 371 8.57 0.56 -23.57
C ARG A 371 7.81 1.31 -24.67
N PHE A 372 7.54 2.58 -24.45
CA PHE A 372 6.89 3.45 -25.42
C PHE A 372 7.81 3.71 -26.62
N PHE A 373 7.30 3.51 -27.83
CA PHE A 373 7.99 3.79 -29.09
C PHE A 373 6.97 4.27 -30.14
N VAL A 374 7.43 5.01 -31.15
CA VAL A 374 6.56 5.45 -32.25
C VAL A 374 7.15 4.95 -33.57
N THR A 375 6.32 4.24 -34.35
CA THR A 375 6.75 3.58 -35.59
C THR A 375 7.02 4.56 -36.73
N GLU A 376 6.17 5.56 -36.90
CA GLU A 376 6.28 6.56 -37.97
C GLU A 376 6.69 7.91 -37.38
N LYS A 377 7.97 8.27 -37.50
CA LYS A 377 8.50 9.53 -36.94
C LYS A 377 8.19 10.76 -37.78
N ASP A 378 8.02 10.59 -39.09
CA ASP A 378 7.83 11.67 -40.07
C ASP A 378 6.35 11.95 -40.39
N ASN A 379 5.42 11.26 -39.72
CA ASN A 379 3.99 11.44 -39.89
C ASN A 379 3.42 12.34 -38.78
N ASP A 380 3.51 13.65 -39.00
CA ASP A 380 3.06 14.66 -38.04
C ASP A 380 1.57 14.52 -37.68
N GLU A 381 0.73 14.08 -38.61
CA GLU A 381 -0.70 13.92 -38.38
C GLU A 381 -0.99 12.76 -37.43
N ALA A 382 -0.31 11.62 -37.63
CA ALA A 382 -0.39 10.47 -36.72
C ALA A 382 0.18 10.82 -35.34
N ALA A 383 1.32 11.52 -35.30
CA ALA A 383 1.94 12.00 -34.05
C ALA A 383 0.99 12.91 -33.26
N LEU A 384 0.31 13.85 -33.94
CA LEU A 384 -0.66 14.75 -33.30
C LEU A 384 -1.88 13.99 -32.77
N ARG A 385 -2.42 13.03 -33.51
CA ARG A 385 -3.54 12.19 -33.05
C ARG A 385 -3.16 11.36 -31.82
N LEU A 386 -1.98 10.76 -31.82
CA LEU A 386 -1.46 9.99 -30.68
C LEU A 386 -1.27 10.89 -29.44
N SER A 387 -0.65 12.07 -29.63
CA SER A 387 -0.45 13.07 -28.59
C SER A 387 -1.79 13.51 -27.97
N ALA A 388 -2.78 13.77 -28.82
CA ALA A 388 -4.13 14.11 -28.39
C ALA A 388 -4.81 12.96 -27.63
N ALA A 389 -4.67 11.71 -28.07
CA ALA A 389 -5.23 10.55 -27.37
C ALA A 389 -4.62 10.34 -25.98
N LEU A 390 -3.31 10.50 -25.84
CA LEU A 390 -2.61 10.43 -24.54
C LEU A 390 -3.00 11.59 -23.62
N THR A 391 -3.20 12.79 -24.16
CA THR A 391 -3.56 13.98 -23.38
C THR A 391 -5.05 13.99 -22.99
N ALA A 392 -5.94 13.49 -23.86
CA ALA A 392 -7.37 13.35 -23.59
C ALA A 392 -7.67 12.44 -22.39
N ALA A 393 -6.74 11.53 -22.05
CA ALA A 393 -6.80 10.74 -20.84
C ALA A 393 -6.72 11.57 -19.56
N CYS A 394 -5.86 12.59 -19.58
CA CYS A 394 -5.51 13.41 -18.44
C CYS A 394 -6.57 14.50 -18.19
N LEU A 395 -7.37 14.84 -19.21
CA LEU A 395 -8.47 15.79 -19.15
C LEU A 395 -9.78 15.05 -18.81
N THR A 396 -10.19 15.06 -17.55
CA THR A 396 -11.55 14.65 -17.16
C THR A 396 -12.45 15.88 -17.07
N GLN A 397 -13.65 15.82 -17.67
CA GLN A 397 -14.67 16.86 -17.48
C GLN A 397 -15.31 16.81 -16.08
N ASP A 398 -15.25 15.63 -15.46
CA ASP A 398 -15.70 15.41 -14.08
C ASP A 398 -14.50 15.57 -13.15
N ASN A 399 -14.47 16.69 -12.41
CA ASN A 399 -13.39 17.19 -11.56
C ASN A 399 -12.95 16.27 -10.39
N MET A 400 -13.30 14.99 -10.38
CA MET A 400 -13.12 14.15 -9.18
C MET A 400 -11.75 13.47 -9.12
N HIS A 401 -11.25 12.83 -10.19
CA HIS A 401 -9.94 12.17 -10.17
C HIS A 401 -9.25 12.17 -11.55
N GLN A 402 -8.19 12.97 -11.69
CA GLN A 402 -7.30 12.90 -12.85
C GLN A 402 -6.38 11.69 -12.73
N VAL A 403 -6.18 10.97 -13.84
CA VAL A 403 -5.27 9.83 -13.92
C VAL A 403 -3.96 10.30 -14.57
N PRO A 404 -2.84 10.38 -13.83
CA PRO A 404 -1.56 10.73 -14.42
C PRO A 404 -1.11 9.66 -15.42
N VAL A 405 -0.60 10.11 -16.57
CA VAL A 405 -0.02 9.23 -17.59
C VAL A 405 1.49 9.34 -17.56
N VAL A 406 2.18 8.23 -17.36
CA VAL A 406 3.63 8.14 -17.38
C VAL A 406 4.07 7.22 -18.50
N VAL A 407 4.97 7.68 -19.36
CA VAL A 407 5.57 6.86 -20.42
C VAL A 407 7.03 6.59 -20.12
N ALA A 408 7.51 5.38 -20.39
CA ALA A 408 8.93 5.05 -20.34
C ALA A 408 9.48 4.86 -21.76
N VAL A 409 10.49 5.65 -22.10
CA VAL A 409 11.17 5.68 -23.41
C VAL A 409 12.65 5.34 -23.20
N GLU A 410 13.30 4.77 -24.20
CA GLU A 410 14.76 4.56 -24.18
C GLU A 410 15.51 5.85 -24.53
N ASP A 411 15.19 6.45 -25.69
CA ASP A 411 15.72 7.74 -26.12
C ASP A 411 14.58 8.71 -26.47
N LEU A 412 14.59 9.91 -25.89
CA LEU A 412 13.62 10.97 -26.22
C LEU A 412 13.76 11.45 -27.67
N SER A 413 14.92 11.28 -28.29
CA SER A 413 15.12 11.64 -29.70
C SER A 413 14.28 10.75 -30.65
N ASP A 414 13.88 9.56 -30.18
CA ASP A 414 13.03 8.64 -30.94
C ASP A 414 11.54 9.01 -30.91
N VAL A 415 11.14 9.92 -30.04
CA VAL A 415 9.75 10.37 -29.91
C VAL A 415 9.53 11.59 -30.80
N PRO A 416 8.54 11.58 -31.70
CA PRO A 416 8.21 12.75 -32.53
C PRO A 416 7.95 13.99 -31.68
N ALA A 417 8.41 15.15 -32.15
CA ALA A 417 8.36 16.40 -31.40
C ALA A 417 6.92 16.77 -30.95
N LEU A 418 5.91 16.48 -31.78
CA LEU A 418 4.49 16.74 -31.48
C LEU A 418 3.95 15.86 -30.34
N VAL A 419 4.45 14.63 -30.22
CA VAL A 419 4.11 13.75 -29.09
C VAL A 419 4.85 14.22 -27.84
N ARG A 420 6.13 14.57 -27.98
CA ARG A 420 6.96 15.08 -26.89
C ARG A 420 6.38 16.35 -26.25
N GLN A 421 5.92 17.30 -27.06
CA GLN A 421 5.26 18.53 -26.61
C GLN A 421 3.94 18.30 -25.85
N GLY A 422 3.32 17.12 -25.98
CA GLY A 422 2.13 16.75 -25.21
C GLY A 422 2.44 16.34 -23.76
N PHE A 423 3.71 16.05 -23.43
CA PHE A 423 4.12 15.75 -22.06
C PHE A 423 4.37 17.03 -21.27
N MET A 424 3.75 17.14 -20.10
CA MET A 424 3.93 18.28 -19.20
C MET A 424 5.33 18.28 -18.56
N TYR A 425 5.84 17.10 -18.22
CA TYR A 425 7.13 16.93 -17.58
C TYR A 425 7.99 15.91 -18.32
N GLU A 426 9.29 16.15 -18.34
CA GLU A 426 10.29 15.23 -18.86
C GLU A 426 11.35 14.95 -17.79
N LEU A 427 11.73 13.68 -17.67
CA LEU A 427 12.74 13.23 -16.71
C LEU A 427 13.71 12.28 -17.40
N VAL A 428 14.97 12.69 -17.50
CA VAL A 428 16.04 11.88 -18.10
C VAL A 428 16.78 11.16 -16.98
N LEU A 429 16.77 9.82 -17.02
CA LEU A 429 17.55 8.98 -16.12
C LEU A 429 18.86 8.60 -16.80
N GLU A 430 19.96 8.93 -16.16
CA GLU A 430 21.29 8.49 -16.56
C GLU A 430 21.50 7.01 -16.23
N ALA A 431 22.55 6.41 -16.80
CA ALA A 431 22.95 5.06 -16.39
C ALA A 431 23.52 5.11 -14.97
N PRO A 432 23.22 4.12 -14.10
CA PRO A 432 23.74 4.12 -12.74
C PRO A 432 25.28 4.04 -12.75
N SER A 433 25.92 4.83 -11.92
CA SER A 433 27.37 4.78 -11.73
C SER A 433 27.81 3.44 -11.12
N GLU A 434 29.11 3.18 -11.08
CA GLU A 434 29.65 2.01 -10.38
C GLU A 434 29.23 1.98 -8.89
N LEU A 435 29.33 3.12 -8.21
CA LEU A 435 28.91 3.25 -6.81
C LEU A 435 27.41 2.98 -6.63
N ASP A 436 26.59 3.46 -7.57
CA ASP A 436 25.15 3.21 -7.58
C ASP A 436 24.85 1.73 -7.79
N ARG A 437 25.56 1.06 -8.71
CA ARG A 437 25.42 -0.38 -8.96
C ARG A 437 25.78 -1.20 -7.73
N VAL A 438 26.85 -0.84 -7.01
CA VAL A 438 27.19 -1.48 -5.73
C VAL A 438 26.07 -1.28 -4.70
N ALA A 439 25.49 -0.08 -4.61
CA ALA A 439 24.38 0.20 -3.69
C ALA A 439 23.12 -0.62 -4.05
N ILE A 440 22.80 -0.74 -5.34
CA ILE A 440 21.73 -1.62 -5.84
C ILE A 440 21.97 -3.06 -5.41
N LEU A 441 23.16 -3.60 -5.69
CA LEU A 441 23.46 -4.99 -5.40
C LEU A 441 23.40 -5.28 -3.89
N LYS A 442 24.03 -4.42 -3.07
CA LYS A 442 23.94 -4.52 -1.60
C LYS A 442 22.50 -4.59 -1.12
N HIS A 443 21.62 -3.77 -1.71
CA HIS A 443 20.21 -3.77 -1.37
C HIS A 443 19.50 -5.06 -1.82
N LEU A 444 19.67 -5.48 -3.07
CA LEU A 444 19.05 -6.70 -3.61
C LEU A 444 19.49 -7.97 -2.84
N THR A 445 20.70 -7.96 -2.28
CA THR A 445 21.23 -9.06 -1.48
C THR A 445 20.91 -8.96 0.01
N ALA A 446 20.30 -7.87 0.49
CA ALA A 446 20.10 -7.63 1.92
C ALA A 446 19.20 -8.69 2.60
N SER A 447 18.25 -9.26 1.86
CA SER A 447 17.33 -10.30 2.35
C SER A 447 17.79 -11.73 2.01
N VAL A 448 18.94 -11.90 1.37
CA VAL A 448 19.46 -13.20 0.94
C VAL A 448 20.73 -13.50 1.73
N SER A 449 20.76 -14.65 2.39
CA SER A 449 21.98 -15.14 3.03
C SER A 449 23.00 -15.48 1.93
N LEU A 450 23.92 -14.56 1.65
CA LEU A 450 25.05 -14.82 0.77
C LEU A 450 25.99 -15.83 1.44
N HIS A 451 26.53 -16.77 0.67
CA HIS A 451 27.52 -17.71 1.18
C HIS A 451 28.73 -16.93 1.72
N PRO A 452 29.23 -17.21 2.94
CA PRO A 452 30.34 -16.48 3.53
C PRO A 452 31.61 -16.82 2.75
N ILE A 453 31.99 -15.97 1.80
CA ILE A 453 33.35 -15.91 1.29
C ILE A 453 33.99 -14.74 2.04
N ALA A 454 34.90 -15.07 2.96
CA ALA A 454 35.62 -14.12 3.80
C ALA A 454 36.22 -12.99 2.93
N ASP A 455 35.99 -11.74 3.32
CA ASP A 455 36.53 -10.49 2.74
C ASP A 455 36.25 -10.20 1.24
N ALA A 456 35.60 -11.11 0.51
CA ALA A 456 35.38 -11.01 -0.93
C ALA A 456 33.99 -10.47 -1.32
N THR A 457 33.04 -10.31 -0.41
CA THR A 457 31.68 -9.87 -0.79
C THR A 457 31.65 -8.42 -1.26
N SER A 458 32.41 -7.50 -0.65
CA SER A 458 32.53 -6.13 -1.16
C SER A 458 33.28 -6.06 -2.49
N TYR A 459 34.41 -6.75 -2.59
CA TYR A 459 35.24 -6.81 -3.81
C TYR A 459 34.52 -7.47 -4.98
N CYS A 460 33.78 -8.56 -4.76
CA CYS A 460 32.99 -9.23 -5.79
C CYS A 460 31.81 -8.36 -6.23
N LEU A 461 31.16 -7.64 -5.31
CA LEU A 461 30.09 -6.71 -5.67
C LEU A 461 30.62 -5.51 -6.46
N GLU A 462 31.81 -5.00 -6.14
CA GLU A 462 32.51 -3.96 -6.89
C GLU A 462 32.98 -4.45 -8.26
N ALA A 463 33.55 -5.66 -8.36
CA ALA A 463 33.95 -6.27 -9.64
C ALA A 463 32.76 -6.61 -10.56
N LEU A 464 31.64 -7.07 -9.98
CA LEU A 464 30.38 -7.26 -10.71
C LEU A 464 29.75 -5.93 -11.12
N ALA A 465 29.91 -4.88 -10.31
CA ALA A 465 29.48 -3.54 -10.64
C ALA A 465 30.33 -2.95 -11.78
N THR A 466 31.65 -3.12 -11.83
CA THR A 466 32.49 -2.62 -12.92
C THR A 466 32.32 -3.37 -14.24
N GLY A 467 31.89 -4.64 -14.19
CA GLY A 467 31.87 -5.53 -15.35
C GLY A 467 33.25 -6.11 -15.69
N ASP A 468 34.25 -5.89 -14.83
CA ASP A 468 35.59 -6.44 -14.98
C ASP A 468 35.65 -7.88 -14.45
N ILE A 469 35.21 -8.83 -15.29
CA ILE A 469 35.34 -10.27 -15.03
C ILE A 469 36.82 -10.71 -14.99
N GLY A 470 37.73 -9.89 -15.54
CA GLY A 470 39.16 -10.19 -15.68
C GLY A 470 40.04 -9.97 -14.45
N LEU A 471 39.50 -9.43 -13.34
CA LEU A 471 40.26 -9.10 -12.13
C LEU A 471 39.99 -10.03 -10.94
N LEU A 472 39.30 -11.15 -11.14
CA LEU A 472 39.08 -12.17 -10.12
C LEU A 472 40.24 -13.19 -10.14
N PRO A 473 41.20 -13.13 -9.20
CA PRO A 473 42.08 -14.27 -8.99
C PRO A 473 41.21 -15.36 -8.33
N ASP A 474 41.20 -16.57 -8.92
CA ASP A 474 40.56 -17.79 -8.40
C ASP A 474 39.07 -18.08 -8.65
N LEU A 475 38.39 -17.42 -9.60
CA LEU A 475 37.09 -17.94 -10.11
C LEU A 475 37.18 -18.94 -11.28
N ALA A 476 38.39 -19.36 -11.67
CA ALA A 476 38.59 -20.38 -12.71
C ALA A 476 38.06 -21.79 -12.36
N GLN A 477 37.48 -21.99 -11.16
CA GLN A 477 36.86 -23.26 -10.75
C GLN A 477 35.32 -23.26 -10.76
N LEU A 478 34.67 -22.11 -10.97
CA LEU A 478 33.20 -22.04 -11.11
C LEU A 478 32.88 -21.84 -12.59
N GLN A 479 32.46 -22.93 -13.25
CA GLN A 479 32.12 -22.88 -14.67
C GLN A 479 30.99 -21.88 -14.96
N PRO A 480 30.99 -21.23 -16.14
CA PRO A 480 29.97 -20.25 -16.57
C PRO A 480 28.52 -20.79 -16.54
N THR A 481 28.36 -22.11 -16.49
CA THR A 481 27.08 -22.82 -16.57
C THR A 481 26.15 -22.58 -15.40
N HIS A 482 26.64 -22.17 -14.22
CA HIS A 482 25.80 -21.98 -13.03
C HIS A 482 25.10 -20.61 -12.98
N PHE A 483 25.69 -19.57 -13.58
CA PHE A 483 25.08 -18.24 -13.63
C PHE A 483 24.01 -18.18 -14.73
N ASP A 484 24.28 -18.81 -15.89
CA ASP A 484 23.30 -18.99 -16.95
C ASP A 484 22.12 -19.86 -16.49
N HIS A 485 22.35 -20.90 -15.67
CA HIS A 485 21.26 -21.70 -15.09
C HIS A 485 20.38 -20.90 -14.11
N ALA A 486 20.95 -19.97 -13.34
CA ALA A 486 20.19 -19.14 -12.39
C ALA A 486 19.35 -18.07 -13.09
N ILE A 487 19.88 -17.46 -14.16
CA ILE A 487 19.15 -16.51 -15.00
C ILE A 487 18.10 -17.23 -15.86
N GLN A 488 18.41 -18.42 -16.42
CA GLN A 488 17.42 -19.26 -17.11
C GLN A 488 16.35 -19.81 -16.16
N HIS A 489 16.65 -20.11 -14.90
CA HIS A 489 15.62 -20.52 -13.92
C HIS A 489 14.66 -19.40 -13.56
N GLN A 490 15.10 -18.13 -13.59
CA GLN A 490 14.21 -16.99 -13.46
C GLN A 490 13.40 -16.73 -14.73
N GLN A 491 13.98 -16.88 -15.92
CA GLN A 491 13.25 -16.68 -17.18
C GLN A 491 12.24 -17.81 -17.47
N THR A 492 12.55 -19.07 -17.16
CA THR A 492 11.66 -20.22 -17.37
C THR A 492 10.49 -20.29 -16.38
N LYS A 493 10.63 -19.73 -15.17
CA LYS A 493 9.48 -19.56 -14.25
C LYS A 493 8.45 -18.53 -14.74
N THR A 494 8.85 -17.63 -15.65
CA THR A 494 7.93 -16.67 -16.30
C THR A 494 7.22 -17.23 -17.54
N SER A 495 7.65 -18.37 -18.09
CA SER A 495 7.10 -18.93 -19.34
C SER A 495 6.30 -20.23 -19.17
N LEU A 496 6.09 -20.71 -17.94
CA LEU A 496 5.34 -21.94 -17.63
C LEU A 496 4.02 -21.65 -16.88
N GLY A 497 3.31 -20.63 -17.35
CA GLY A 497 1.97 -20.27 -16.90
C GLY A 497 1.05 -19.97 -18.09
N LEU A 498 1.11 -20.78 -19.14
CA LEU A 498 0.10 -20.90 -20.19
C LEU A 498 0.14 -22.34 -20.70
N GLY A 499 -0.74 -23.15 -20.11
CA GLY A 499 -1.17 -24.45 -20.55
C GLY A 499 -2.61 -24.60 -20.11
#